data_AF-A0A0Y5QDJ7-F1
#
_entry.id   AF-A0A0Y5QDJ7-F1
#
_cell.length_a   1.000
_cell.length_b   1.000
_cell.length_c   1.000
_cell.angle_alpha   90.00
_cell.angle_beta   90.00
_cell.angle_gamma   90.00
#
_symmetry.space_group_name_H-M   'P 1'
#
loop_
_entity.id
_entity.type
_entity.pdbx_description
1 polymer ?
#
loop_
_entity_poly.entity_id
_entity_poly.type
_entity_poly.pdbx_seq_one_letter_code
_entity_poly.pdbx_strand_id
1 'polypeptide(L)'
;MQTYIITMDMENELSEAAVSALNGRFFTCPQNYQAIWDQVSDYLSDKGFPHGIAQDVFEAVEYFTQNFHSENWPSKDLNLFAAAVSVEHAVEDQGCADLLHLLRNKDDVEASFEDYVQDLTGKDLQWVYGRNRDAVNHWLAESRTDLFDLLESQENLAEVVTVLWAKALLGKYFDKYGRNIPSSSQLEADEAVSA
;
A
#
# COMPACT_ATOMS: atom_id res chain seq x y z
N MET A 1 7.64 0.72 -9.52
CA MET A 1 8.80 1.05 -8.67
C MET A 1 9.24 2.46 -9.00
N GLN A 2 9.39 3.32 -8.00
CA GLN A 2 9.80 4.71 -8.13
C GLN A 2 10.92 5.01 -7.13
N THR A 3 11.88 5.84 -7.51
CA THR A 3 13.05 6.14 -6.66
C THR A 3 12.91 7.54 -6.08
N TYR A 4 13.22 7.67 -4.80
CA TYR A 4 13.20 8.93 -4.06
C TYR A 4 14.59 9.24 -3.52
N ILE A 5 14.90 10.53 -3.43
CA ILE A 5 16.11 11.08 -2.82
C ILE A 5 15.71 11.73 -1.50
N ILE A 6 16.35 11.30 -0.42
CA ILE A 6 16.09 11.77 0.93
C ILE A 6 17.31 12.53 1.40
N THR A 7 17.13 13.80 1.74
CA THR A 7 18.19 14.65 2.27
C THR A 7 18.16 14.64 3.79
N MET A 8 19.34 14.62 4.40
CA MET A 8 19.52 14.68 5.84
C MET A 8 19.96 16.07 6.27
N ASP A 9 19.77 16.36 7.55
CA ASP A 9 20.27 17.55 8.19
C ASP A 9 21.81 17.61 8.16
N MET A 10 22.36 18.54 7.38
CA MET A 10 23.81 18.71 7.26
C MET A 10 24.48 19.15 8.55
N GLU A 11 23.73 19.72 9.50
CA GLU A 11 24.26 20.16 10.80
C GLU A 11 24.34 19.03 11.83
N ASN A 12 23.77 17.86 11.51
CA ASN A 12 23.72 16.72 12.43
C ASN A 12 24.86 15.73 12.16
N GLU A 13 25.67 15.48 13.19
CA GLU A 13 26.85 14.59 13.13
C GLU A 13 26.51 13.14 12.77
N LEU A 14 25.25 12.71 12.96
CA LEU A 14 24.79 11.35 12.65
C LEU A 14 24.29 11.19 11.20
N SER A 15 24.22 12.28 10.43
CA SER A 15 23.57 12.27 9.11
C SER A 15 24.27 11.37 8.09
N GLU A 16 25.60 11.31 8.06
CA GLU A 16 26.32 10.40 7.15
C GLU A 16 26.05 8.92 7.50
N ALA A 17 25.94 8.60 8.79
CA ALA A 17 25.60 7.27 9.26
C ALA A 17 24.14 6.91 8.93
N ALA A 18 23.22 7.86 9.06
CA ALA A 18 21.82 7.71 8.66
C ALA A 18 21.68 7.50 7.16
N VAL A 19 22.41 8.27 6.33
CA VAL A 19 22.48 8.05 4.88
C VAL A 19 22.99 6.65 4.56
N SER A 20 24.09 6.23 5.20
CA SER A 20 24.66 4.90 4.98
C SER A 20 23.69 3.78 5.35
N ALA A 21 22.85 3.98 6.38
CA ALA A 21 21.84 3.01 6.80
C ALA A 21 20.60 2.99 5.90
N LEU A 22 20.31 4.09 5.19
CA LEU A 22 19.10 4.28 4.39
C LEU A 22 19.34 4.07 2.89
N ASN A 23 20.55 4.33 2.40
CA ASN A 23 20.85 4.28 0.97
C ASN A 23 20.68 2.86 0.39
N GLY A 24 19.96 2.76 -0.72
CA GLY A 24 19.62 1.49 -1.38
C GLY A 24 18.51 0.70 -0.69
N ARG A 25 17.82 1.27 0.31
CA ARG A 25 16.68 0.61 0.96
C ARG A 25 15.44 0.57 0.07
N PHE A 26 14.61 -0.43 0.34
CA PHE A 26 13.34 -0.66 -0.32
C PHE A 26 12.21 -0.46 0.67
N PHE A 27 11.19 0.29 0.25
CA PHE A 27 9.97 0.54 0.99
C PHE A 27 8.76 0.12 0.16
N THR A 28 7.69 -0.32 0.83
CA THR A 28 6.41 -0.65 0.17
C THR A 28 5.39 0.38 0.61
N CYS A 29 4.89 1.19 -0.33
CA CYS A 29 4.01 2.30 0.01
C CYS A 29 2.66 2.16 -0.72
N PRO A 30 1.52 2.14 0.00
CA PRO A 30 0.23 2.45 -0.60
C PRO A 30 0.20 3.97 -0.89
N GLN A 31 -0.25 4.36 -2.08
CA GLN A 31 0.03 5.66 -2.71
C GLN A 31 -0.21 6.90 -1.81
N ASN A 32 0.84 7.42 -1.14
CA ASN A 32 0.89 8.80 -0.61
C ASN A 32 2.33 9.24 -0.25
N TYR A 33 2.69 10.50 -0.52
CA TYR A 33 4.00 11.07 -0.13
C TYR A 33 4.17 11.18 1.40
N GLN A 34 3.07 11.33 2.16
CA GLN A 34 3.14 11.28 3.62
C GLN A 34 3.58 9.90 4.13
N ALA A 35 3.17 8.83 3.45
CA ALA A 35 3.48 7.47 3.90
C ALA A 35 4.94 7.07 3.67
N ILE A 36 5.65 7.61 2.67
CA ILE A 36 7.10 7.37 2.53
C ILE A 36 7.89 8.10 3.61
N TRP A 37 7.50 9.34 3.94
CA TRP A 37 8.15 10.14 4.97
C TRP A 37 8.06 9.45 6.33
N ASP A 38 6.86 9.01 6.71
CA ASP A 38 6.62 8.32 7.97
C ASP A 38 7.42 7.01 8.04
N GLN A 39 7.42 6.21 6.96
CA GLN A 39 8.20 4.96 6.90
C GLN A 39 9.71 5.18 7.04
N VAL A 40 10.25 6.24 6.44
CA VAL A 40 11.67 6.58 6.54
C VAL A 40 12.00 7.04 7.95
N SER A 41 11.15 7.89 8.54
CA SER A 41 11.29 8.36 9.91
C SER A 41 11.27 7.20 10.90
N ASP A 42 10.31 6.29 10.78
CA ASP A 42 10.18 5.10 11.64
C ASP A 42 11.40 4.19 11.48
N TYR A 43 11.82 3.92 10.24
CA TYR A 43 13.01 3.11 9.97
C TYR A 43 14.28 3.70 10.59
N LEU A 44 14.46 5.02 10.50
CA LEU A 44 15.62 5.70 11.09
C LEU A 44 15.55 5.70 12.63
N SER A 45 14.37 5.89 13.20
CA SER A 45 14.15 5.82 14.65
C SER A 45 14.44 4.43 15.21
N ASP A 46 13.99 3.37 14.51
CA ASP A 46 14.30 1.96 14.84
C ASP A 46 15.81 1.65 14.79
N LYS A 47 16.57 2.42 14.00
CA LYS A 47 18.03 2.33 13.94
C LYS A 47 18.73 3.21 14.99
N GLY A 48 17.97 3.92 15.82
CA GLY A 48 18.47 4.78 16.89
C GLY A 48 18.85 6.19 16.44
N PHE A 49 18.44 6.61 15.24
CA PHE A 49 18.68 7.98 14.78
C PHE A 49 17.60 8.93 15.30
N PRO A 50 17.93 10.21 15.53
CA PRO A 50 16.97 11.19 16.05
C PRO A 50 15.86 11.49 15.03
N HIS A 51 14.66 11.73 15.55
CA HIS A 51 13.56 12.24 14.74
C HIS A 51 13.92 13.60 14.12
N GLY A 52 13.54 13.80 12.85
CA GLY A 52 13.87 15.02 12.11
C GLY A 52 15.27 15.05 11.50
N ILE A 53 16.04 13.95 11.56
CA ILE A 53 17.33 13.84 10.86
C ILE A 53 17.16 13.85 9.34
N ALA A 54 16.07 13.26 8.83
CA ALA A 54 15.64 13.46 7.44
C ALA A 54 14.92 14.81 7.34
N GLN A 55 15.26 15.61 6.33
CA GLN A 55 14.74 16.97 6.11
C GLN A 55 13.78 17.06 4.93
N ASP A 56 14.15 16.48 3.78
CA ASP A 56 13.30 16.52 2.60
C ASP A 56 13.29 15.17 1.86
N VAL A 57 12.20 14.92 1.13
CA VAL A 57 12.03 13.78 0.25
C VAL A 57 11.60 14.27 -1.12
N PHE A 58 12.38 13.92 -2.14
CA PHE A 58 12.15 14.28 -3.52
C PHE A 58 11.98 13.03 -4.38
N GLU A 59 11.14 13.09 -5.41
CA GLU A 59 11.27 12.11 -6.47
C GLU A 59 12.62 12.29 -7.16
N ALA A 60 13.33 11.20 -7.49
CA ALA A 60 14.65 11.29 -8.11
C ALA A 60 14.64 12.10 -9.40
N VAL A 61 13.60 11.95 -10.23
CA VAL A 61 13.44 12.72 -11.48
C VAL A 61 13.34 14.21 -11.19
N GLU A 62 12.53 14.60 -10.19
CA GLU A 62 12.37 15.99 -9.79
C GLU A 62 13.68 16.55 -9.21
N TYR A 63 14.33 15.79 -8.32
CA TYR A 63 15.60 16.16 -7.72
C TYR A 63 16.68 16.44 -8.78
N PHE A 64 16.84 15.55 -9.77
CA PHE A 64 17.82 15.79 -10.84
C PHE A 64 17.43 16.94 -11.76
N THR A 65 16.14 17.10 -12.04
CA THR A 65 15.64 18.21 -12.88
C THR A 65 15.89 19.56 -12.21
N GLN A 66 15.61 19.68 -10.91
CA GLN A 66 15.86 20.89 -10.14
C GLN A 66 17.36 21.24 -10.07
N ASN A 67 18.23 20.26 -9.80
CA ASN A 67 19.67 20.47 -9.75
C ASN A 67 20.29 20.76 -11.14
N PHE A 68 19.73 20.18 -12.21
CA PHE A 68 20.14 20.48 -13.59
C PHE A 68 19.83 21.94 -13.96
N HIS A 69 18.63 22.43 -13.66
CA HIS A 69 18.21 23.79 -14.01
C HIS A 69 18.84 24.88 -13.16
N SER A 70 19.27 24.57 -11.94
CA SER A 70 19.90 25.52 -11.02
C SER A 70 21.43 25.58 -11.14
N GLU A 71 22.04 24.77 -12.02
CA GLU A 71 23.49 24.51 -12.09
C GLU A 71 24.10 24.07 -10.74
N ASN A 72 23.25 23.69 -9.78
CA ASN A 72 23.62 23.33 -8.43
C ASN A 72 23.78 21.82 -8.32
N TRP A 73 24.70 21.26 -9.11
CA TRP A 73 24.96 19.83 -9.03
C TRP A 73 25.44 19.47 -7.62
N PRO A 74 24.88 18.40 -7.01
CA PRO A 74 25.37 17.94 -5.73
C PRO A 74 26.88 17.67 -5.84
N SER A 75 27.68 18.44 -5.10
CA SER A 75 29.09 18.15 -4.98
C SER A 75 29.25 16.80 -4.27
N LYS A 76 30.44 16.19 -4.39
CA LYS A 76 30.74 14.96 -3.65
C LYS A 76 30.44 15.11 -2.16
N ASP A 77 30.68 16.30 -1.61
CA ASP A 77 30.54 16.61 -0.19
C ASP A 77 29.07 16.82 0.21
N LEU A 78 28.21 17.30 -0.69
CA LEU A 78 26.77 17.45 -0.44
C LEU A 78 26.00 16.14 -0.62
N ASN A 79 26.48 15.27 -1.51
CA ASN A 79 25.87 13.96 -1.73
C ASN A 79 26.08 12.97 -0.57
N LEU A 80 26.96 13.31 0.40
CA LEU A 80 27.15 12.53 1.64
C LEU A 80 25.90 12.56 2.54
N PHE A 81 25.05 13.58 2.38
CA PHE A 81 23.83 13.79 3.16
C PHE A 81 22.57 13.37 2.40
N ALA A 82 22.70 12.72 1.25
CA ALA A 82 21.59 12.25 0.45
C ALA A 82 21.57 10.72 0.34
N ALA A 83 20.41 10.12 0.57
CA ALA A 83 20.18 8.70 0.40
C ALA A 83 19.17 8.44 -0.72
N ALA A 84 19.45 7.47 -1.58
CA ALA A 84 18.49 7.00 -2.57
C ALA A 84 17.71 5.82 -2.01
N VAL A 85 16.38 5.87 -2.06
CA VAL A 85 15.50 4.78 -1.66
C VAL A 85 14.58 4.39 -2.81
N SER A 86 14.28 3.10 -2.91
CA SER A 86 13.35 2.58 -3.91
C SER A 86 12.02 2.27 -3.25
N VAL A 87 10.95 2.80 -3.81
CA VAL A 87 9.58 2.54 -3.37
C VAL A 87 8.92 1.66 -4.40
N GLU A 88 8.54 0.47 -3.96
CA GLU A 88 7.50 -0.27 -4.63
C GLU A 88 6.17 0.35 -4.20
N HIS A 89 5.62 1.16 -5.11
CA HIS A 89 4.17 1.34 -5.08
C HIS A 89 3.60 -0.04 -5.20
N ALA A 90 2.86 -0.46 -4.17
CA ALA A 90 1.88 -1.49 -4.40
C ALA A 90 1.09 -0.97 -5.60
N VAL A 91 1.19 -1.66 -6.73
CA VAL A 91 0.14 -1.55 -7.73
C VAL A 91 -1.07 -2.00 -6.91
N GLU A 92 -1.83 -1.05 -6.37
CA GLU A 92 -3.20 -1.35 -6.06
C GLU A 92 -3.71 -1.96 -7.35
N ASP A 93 -4.00 -3.25 -7.29
CA ASP A 93 -4.73 -3.90 -8.35
C ASP A 93 -5.87 -2.94 -8.66
N GLN A 94 -6.04 -2.54 -9.92
CA GLN A 94 -7.04 -1.54 -10.31
C GLN A 94 -8.40 -1.88 -9.69
N GLY A 95 -8.65 -3.18 -9.48
CA GLY A 95 -9.78 -3.70 -8.73
C GLY A 95 -9.86 -3.26 -7.27
N CYS A 96 -8.78 -3.31 -6.49
CA CYS A 96 -8.76 -2.82 -5.11
C CYS A 96 -9.08 -1.32 -5.05
N ALA A 97 -8.45 -0.51 -5.89
CA ALA A 97 -8.69 0.93 -5.93
C ALA A 97 -10.14 1.25 -6.30
N ASP A 98 -10.69 0.57 -7.31
CA ASP A 98 -12.08 0.73 -7.74
C ASP A 98 -13.07 0.30 -6.64
N LEU A 99 -12.78 -0.77 -5.89
CA LEU A 99 -13.61 -1.25 -4.79
C LEU A 99 -13.56 -0.32 -3.58
N LEU A 100 -12.36 0.11 -3.16
CA LEU A 100 -12.20 1.07 -2.07
C LEU A 100 -12.86 2.41 -2.41
N HIS A 101 -12.85 2.82 -3.69
CA HIS A 101 -13.59 3.99 -4.14
C HIS A 101 -15.10 3.87 -3.90
N LEU A 102 -15.70 2.71 -4.18
CA LEU A 102 -17.12 2.48 -3.93
C LEU A 102 -17.45 2.44 -2.44
N LEU A 103 -16.53 1.90 -1.63
CA LEU A 103 -16.73 1.73 -0.19
C LEU A 103 -16.30 2.95 0.64
N ARG A 104 -15.77 4.01 0.02
CA ARG A 104 -15.15 5.17 0.70
C ARG A 104 -16.01 5.89 1.75
N ASN A 105 -17.33 5.76 1.67
CA ASN A 105 -18.29 6.41 2.58
C ASN A 105 -18.82 5.44 3.65
N LYS A 106 -18.28 4.22 3.71
CA LYS A 106 -18.68 3.21 4.69
C LYS A 106 -17.76 3.28 5.91
N ASP A 107 -18.34 3.03 7.07
CA ASP A 107 -17.59 3.01 8.32
C ASP A 107 -16.84 1.68 8.44
N ASP A 108 -15.59 1.75 8.89
CA ASP A 108 -14.74 0.58 9.19
C ASP A 108 -14.76 -0.53 8.11
N VAL A 109 -14.46 -0.14 6.87
CA VAL A 109 -14.48 -1.02 5.68
C VAL A 109 -13.73 -2.32 5.91
N GLU A 110 -12.59 -2.27 6.58
CA GLU A 110 -11.76 -3.45 6.87
C GLU A 110 -12.51 -4.54 7.64
N ALA A 111 -13.34 -4.17 8.61
CA ALA A 111 -14.07 -5.13 9.45
C ALA A 111 -15.32 -5.69 8.77
N SER A 112 -15.91 -4.97 7.81
CA SER A 112 -17.25 -5.25 7.27
C SER A 112 -17.31 -5.30 5.73
N PHE A 113 -16.16 -5.43 5.05
CA PHE A 113 -16.13 -5.37 3.59
C PHE A 113 -16.98 -6.47 2.93
N GLU A 114 -17.09 -7.66 3.54
CA GLU A 114 -17.90 -8.75 2.97
C GLU A 114 -19.38 -8.37 2.85
N ASP A 115 -19.93 -7.73 3.87
CA ASP A 115 -21.31 -7.26 3.87
C ASP A 115 -21.49 -6.10 2.89
N TYR A 116 -20.56 -5.13 2.90
CA TYR A 116 -20.65 -3.99 2.00
C TYR A 116 -20.51 -4.35 0.52
N VAL A 117 -19.67 -5.34 0.19
CA VAL A 117 -19.55 -5.86 -1.16
C VAL A 117 -20.79 -6.67 -1.56
N GLN A 118 -21.40 -7.39 -0.61
CA GLN A 118 -22.67 -8.11 -0.86
C GLN A 118 -23.83 -7.15 -1.18
N ASP A 119 -23.82 -5.96 -0.56
CA ASP A 119 -24.83 -4.92 -0.76
C ASP A 119 -24.65 -4.10 -2.05
N LEU A 120 -23.57 -4.32 -2.81
CA LEU A 120 -23.38 -3.62 -4.09
C LEU A 120 -24.47 -4.04 -5.08
N THR A 121 -25.06 -3.05 -5.76
CA THR A 121 -26.20 -3.29 -6.66
C THR A 121 -25.81 -3.09 -8.12
N GLY A 122 -26.69 -3.52 -9.03
CA GLY A 122 -26.40 -3.68 -10.46
C GLY A 122 -25.60 -2.56 -11.14
N LYS A 123 -25.80 -1.28 -10.83
CA LYS A 123 -24.99 -0.20 -11.43
C LYS A 123 -23.54 -0.19 -10.95
N ASP A 124 -23.32 -0.41 -9.66
CA ASP A 124 -21.99 -0.45 -9.06
C ASP A 124 -21.24 -1.69 -9.55
N LEU A 125 -21.91 -2.85 -9.53
CA LEU A 125 -21.33 -4.11 -10.02
C LEU A 125 -21.02 -4.06 -11.53
N GLN A 126 -21.90 -3.49 -12.35
CA GLN A 126 -21.62 -3.29 -13.78
C GLN A 126 -20.44 -2.37 -14.01
N TRP A 127 -20.30 -1.30 -13.22
CA TRP A 127 -19.19 -0.37 -13.31
C TRP A 127 -17.86 -1.05 -12.94
N VAL A 128 -17.81 -1.78 -11.82
CA VAL A 128 -16.62 -2.53 -11.38
C VAL A 128 -16.24 -3.60 -12.38
N TYR A 129 -17.20 -4.42 -12.80
CA TYR A 129 -16.99 -5.48 -13.77
C TYR A 129 -16.49 -4.92 -15.10
N GLY A 130 -17.06 -3.82 -15.59
CA GLY A 130 -16.65 -3.21 -16.86
C GLY A 130 -15.19 -2.76 -16.86
N ARG A 131 -14.69 -2.26 -15.72
CA ARG A 131 -13.30 -1.79 -15.58
C ARG A 131 -12.31 -2.92 -15.28
N ASN A 132 -12.77 -3.98 -14.61
CA ASN A 132 -11.93 -5.07 -14.12
C ASN A 132 -12.23 -6.41 -14.80
N ARG A 133 -12.90 -6.38 -15.96
CA ARG A 133 -13.44 -7.57 -16.65
C ARG A 133 -12.40 -8.68 -16.83
N ASP A 134 -11.21 -8.31 -17.29
CA ASP A 134 -10.18 -9.29 -17.61
C ASP A 134 -9.60 -9.91 -16.32
N ALA A 135 -9.48 -9.13 -15.25
CA ALA A 135 -9.07 -9.61 -13.93
C ALA A 135 -10.12 -10.55 -13.31
N VAL A 136 -11.41 -10.18 -13.39
CA VAL A 136 -12.53 -11.01 -12.91
C VAL A 136 -12.58 -12.34 -13.66
N ASN A 137 -12.49 -12.32 -14.99
CA ASN A 137 -12.52 -13.52 -15.81
C ASN A 137 -11.32 -14.42 -15.57
N HIS A 138 -10.13 -13.83 -15.39
CA HIS A 138 -8.93 -14.57 -15.06
C HIS A 138 -9.05 -15.25 -13.69
N TRP A 139 -9.51 -14.50 -12.68
CA TRP A 139 -9.75 -15.03 -11.34
C TRP A 139 -10.77 -16.19 -11.36
N LEU A 140 -11.87 -16.05 -12.10
CA LEU A 140 -12.88 -17.11 -12.22
C LEU A 140 -12.29 -18.40 -12.82
N ALA A 141 -11.38 -18.27 -13.79
CA ALA A 141 -10.71 -19.42 -14.38
C ALA A 141 -9.75 -20.12 -13.39
N GLU A 142 -9.12 -19.36 -12.51
CA GLU A 142 -8.18 -19.87 -11.50
C GLU A 142 -8.87 -20.43 -10.25
N SER A 143 -9.99 -19.83 -9.84
CA SER A 143 -10.70 -20.17 -8.60
C SER A 143 -11.34 -21.55 -8.61
N ARG A 144 -11.38 -22.22 -9.77
CA ARG A 144 -12.08 -23.50 -9.99
C ARG A 144 -13.54 -23.47 -9.51
N THR A 145 -14.17 -22.29 -9.55
CA THR A 145 -15.57 -22.15 -9.17
C THR A 145 -16.44 -22.95 -10.12
N ASP A 146 -17.30 -23.81 -9.59
CA ASP A 146 -18.24 -24.56 -10.42
C ASP A 146 -19.30 -23.63 -10.98
N LEU A 147 -19.43 -23.60 -12.31
CA LEU A 147 -20.43 -22.80 -13.00
C LEU A 147 -21.85 -23.31 -12.73
N PHE A 148 -22.02 -24.58 -12.38
CA PHE A 148 -23.33 -25.14 -12.01
C PHE A 148 -23.83 -24.62 -10.66
N ASP A 149 -22.93 -24.45 -9.69
CA ASP A 149 -23.27 -23.86 -8.39
C ASP A 149 -23.73 -22.40 -8.53
N LEU A 150 -23.17 -21.67 -9.52
CA LEU A 150 -23.53 -20.29 -9.81
C LEU A 150 -24.87 -20.16 -10.56
N LEU A 151 -25.25 -21.16 -11.35
CA LEU A 151 -26.50 -21.19 -12.14
C LEU A 151 -27.76 -21.29 -11.27
N GLU A 152 -27.65 -21.85 -10.06
CA GLU A 152 -28.80 -22.00 -9.15
C GLU A 152 -29.27 -20.66 -8.55
N SER A 153 -28.49 -19.58 -8.69
CA SER A 153 -28.74 -18.29 -8.05
C SER A 153 -29.88 -17.45 -8.63
N GLN A 154 -30.44 -17.77 -9.82
CA GLN A 154 -31.39 -16.94 -10.60
C GLN A 154 -30.94 -15.49 -10.88
N GLU A 155 -29.76 -15.08 -10.41
CA GLU A 155 -29.20 -13.74 -10.55
C GLU A 155 -28.30 -13.66 -11.79
N ASN A 156 -27.92 -12.43 -12.15
CA ASN A 156 -26.98 -12.20 -13.23
C ASN A 156 -25.61 -12.78 -12.86
N LEU A 157 -25.18 -13.82 -13.55
CA LEU A 157 -23.90 -14.50 -13.33
C LEU A 157 -22.71 -13.53 -13.26
N ALA A 158 -22.69 -12.47 -14.06
CA ALA A 158 -21.62 -11.49 -14.02
C ALA A 158 -21.58 -10.72 -12.68
N GLU A 159 -22.74 -10.43 -12.10
CA GLU A 159 -22.86 -9.75 -10.81
C GLU A 159 -22.38 -10.67 -9.67
N VAL A 160 -22.84 -11.92 -9.67
CA VAL A 160 -22.43 -12.94 -8.68
C VAL A 160 -20.90 -13.14 -8.70
N VAL A 161 -20.32 -13.34 -9.89
CA VAL A 161 -18.87 -13.53 -10.03
C VAL A 161 -18.10 -12.28 -9.60
N THR A 162 -18.62 -11.09 -9.91
CA THR A 162 -17.97 -9.83 -9.50
C THR A 162 -17.96 -9.66 -7.98
N VAL A 163 -19.05 -10.01 -7.30
CA VAL A 163 -19.13 -9.99 -5.82
C VAL A 163 -18.11 -10.96 -5.21
N LEU A 164 -18.04 -12.19 -5.71
CA LEU A 164 -17.10 -13.20 -5.20
C LEU A 164 -15.65 -12.78 -5.43
N TRP A 165 -15.33 -12.28 -6.62
CA TRP A 165 -14.01 -11.74 -6.95
C TRP A 165 -13.64 -10.56 -6.04
N ALA A 166 -14.57 -9.62 -5.83
CA ALA A 166 -14.34 -8.44 -5.00
C ALA A 166 -14.06 -8.80 -3.53
N LYS A 167 -14.81 -9.76 -2.97
CA LYS A 167 -14.55 -10.31 -1.62
C LYS A 167 -13.16 -10.94 -1.53
N ALA A 168 -12.82 -11.80 -2.49
CA ALA A 168 -11.51 -12.46 -2.50
C ALA A 168 -10.35 -11.48 -2.65
N LEU A 169 -10.53 -10.42 -3.45
CA LEU A 169 -9.52 -9.40 -3.68
C LEU A 169 -9.31 -8.51 -2.45
N LEU A 170 -10.39 -8.00 -1.85
CA LEU A 170 -10.31 -7.18 -0.64
C LEU A 170 -9.82 -7.97 0.57
N GLY A 171 -10.21 -9.25 0.71
CA GLY A 171 -9.70 -10.12 1.76
C GLY A 171 -8.17 -10.22 1.70
N LYS A 172 -7.60 -10.50 0.53
CA LYS A 172 -6.13 -10.50 0.33
C LYS A 172 -5.49 -9.14 0.61
N TYR A 173 -6.18 -8.06 0.25
CA TYR A 173 -5.68 -6.70 0.48
C TYR A 173 -5.61 -6.40 1.98
N PHE A 174 -6.66 -6.67 2.74
CA PHE A 174 -6.68 -6.44 4.20
C PHE A 174 -5.83 -7.45 4.96
N ASP A 175 -5.69 -8.69 4.51
CA ASP A 175 -4.72 -9.63 5.10
C ASP A 175 -3.28 -9.11 4.99
N LYS A 176 -2.97 -8.36 3.92
CA LYS A 176 -1.62 -7.84 3.66
C LYS A 176 -1.37 -6.45 4.24
N TYR A 177 -2.37 -5.58 4.23
CA TYR A 177 -2.22 -4.15 4.56
C TYR A 177 -3.17 -3.67 5.65
N GLY A 178 -4.05 -4.53 6.15
CA GLY A 178 -4.96 -4.22 7.26
C GLY A 178 -4.20 -3.91 8.54
N ARG A 179 -4.93 -3.34 9.51
CA ARG A 179 -4.44 -3.19 10.86
C ARG A 179 -4.12 -4.60 11.36
N ASN A 180 -2.83 -4.86 11.64
CA ASN A 180 -2.39 -6.00 12.43
C ASN A 180 -2.99 -5.88 13.85
N ILE A 181 -4.29 -6.16 13.99
CA ILE A 181 -4.92 -6.36 15.28
C ILE A 181 -4.64 -7.82 15.60
N PRO A 182 -3.80 -8.15 16.60
CA PRO A 182 -3.66 -9.53 17.04
C PRO A 182 -5.07 -10.03 17.36
N SER A 183 -5.44 -11.14 16.74
CA SER A 183 -6.76 -11.73 16.89
C SER A 183 -7.11 -11.82 18.39
N SER A 184 -8.37 -11.58 18.77
CA SER A 184 -8.83 -11.72 20.17
C SER A 184 -8.43 -13.07 20.79
N SER A 185 -8.28 -14.10 19.96
CA SER A 185 -7.76 -15.43 20.29
C SER A 185 -6.29 -15.49 20.73
N GLN A 186 -5.45 -14.51 20.36
CA GLN A 186 -4.08 -14.36 20.87
C GLN A 186 -4.03 -13.62 22.21
N LEU A 187 -4.92 -12.64 22.43
CA LEU A 187 -5.01 -11.90 23.69
C LEU A 187 -5.52 -12.78 24.85
N GLU A 188 -6.48 -13.68 24.58
CA GLU A 188 -6.93 -14.66 25.59
C GLU A 188 -5.88 -15.74 25.91
N ALA A 189 -5.01 -16.07 24.94
CA ALA A 189 -3.94 -17.04 25.14
C ALA A 189 -2.80 -16.48 26.02
N ASP A 190 -2.48 -15.19 25.90
CA ASP A 190 -1.42 -14.55 26.69
C ASP A 190 -1.87 -14.20 28.13
N GLU A 191 -3.16 -13.92 28.35
CA GLU A 191 -3.72 -13.79 29.71
C GLU A 191 -3.79 -15.13 30.44
N ALA A 192 -4.04 -16.24 29.74
CA ALA A 192 -4.08 -17.58 30.34
C ALA A 192 -2.69 -18.15 30.68
N VAL A 193 -1.62 -17.62 30.07
CA VAL A 193 -0.23 -18.02 30.36
C VAL A 193 0.40 -17.16 31.47
N SER A 194 -0.22 -16.01 31.79
CA SER A 194 0.27 -15.06 32.80
C SER A 194 -0.49 -15.10 34.14
N ALA A 195 -1.46 -16.00 34.31
CA ALA A 195 -2.21 -16.24 35.55
C ALA A 195 -1.84 -17.57 36.23
#